data_AF-A0AAW3X4N5-F1
#
_entry.id   AF-A0AAW3X4N5-F1
#
_cell.length_a   1.000
_cell.length_b   1.000
_cell.length_c   1.000
_cell.angle_alpha   90.00
_cell.angle_beta   90.00
_cell.angle_gamma   90.00
#
_symmetry.space_group_name_H-M   'P 1'
#
loop_
_entity.id
_entity.type
_entity.pdbx_description
1 polymer ?
#
loop_
_entity_poly.entity_id
_entity_poly.type
_entity_poly.pdbx_seq_one_letter_code
_entity_poly.pdbx_strand_id
1 'polypeptide(L)'
;MIEIFSRNPDFIILEDDAVLTPLLIDDEISSLSAILLNEAYYELLKIGQKMVDGIPVLSPTCLIPFKAKAWLDLKERKLNGDQVDSKNIKKHKNDVF
;
A
#
# COMPACT_ATOMS: atom_id res chain seq x y z
N MET A 1 10.86 8.57 -1.13
CA MET A 1 9.51 8.04 -1.40
C MET A 1 8.68 8.28 -0.15
N ILE A 2 7.64 9.08 -0.26
CA ILE A 2 6.66 9.30 0.80
C ILE A 2 5.46 8.41 0.46
N GLU A 3 5.02 7.58 1.40
CA GLU A 3 3.88 6.70 1.22
C GLU A 3 2.74 7.16 2.12
N ILE A 4 1.55 7.37 1.54
CA ILE A 4 0.35 7.76 2.27
C ILE A 4 -0.56 6.54 2.39
N PHE A 5 -0.98 6.23 3.61
CA PHE A 5 -1.86 5.11 3.93
C PHE A 5 -3.20 5.63 4.46
N SER A 6 -4.29 5.09 3.91
CA SER A 6 -5.64 5.34 4.42
C SER A 6 -6.47 4.06 4.35
N ARG A 7 -7.42 3.92 5.29
CA ARG A 7 -8.60 3.07 5.08
C ARG A 7 -9.58 3.77 4.15
N ASN A 8 -10.55 3.04 3.62
CA ASN A 8 -11.64 3.66 2.85
C ASN A 8 -12.36 4.72 3.72
N PRO A 9 -12.38 6.00 3.32
CA PRO A 9 -12.98 7.05 4.12
C PRO A 9 -14.50 7.00 4.01
N ASP A 10 -15.17 6.44 5.02
CA ASP A 10 -16.65 6.38 5.06
C ASP A 10 -17.32 7.76 5.18
N PHE A 11 -16.54 8.81 5.46
CA PHE A 11 -17.01 10.19 5.63
C PHE A 11 -16.95 11.02 4.34
N ILE A 12 -16.30 10.52 3.29
CA ILE A 12 -16.26 11.20 1.98
C ILE A 12 -17.35 10.60 1.12
N ILE A 13 -18.48 11.30 1.03
CA ILE A 13 -19.55 10.99 0.09
C ILE A 13 -19.33 11.88 -1.13
N LEU A 14 -19.02 11.27 -2.27
CA LEU A 14 -18.88 12.00 -3.53
C LEU A 14 -20.29 12.19 -4.14
N GLU A 15 -20.65 13.42 -4.43
CA GLU A 15 -21.85 13.74 -5.21
C GLU A 15 -21.65 13.36 -6.69
N ASP A 16 -22.74 13.17 -7.44
CA ASP A 16 -22.68 12.72 -8.85
C ASP A 16 -21.91 13.69 -9.76
N ASP A 17 -21.81 14.96 -9.38
CA ASP A 17 -21.08 16.03 -10.08
C ASP A 17 -19.68 16.28 -9.51
N ALA A 18 -19.19 15.45 -8.59
CA ALA A 18 -17.86 15.58 -8.02
C ALA A 18 -16.79 15.55 -9.12
N VAL A 19 -15.90 16.54 -9.09
CA VAL A 19 -14.80 16.68 -10.05
C VAL A 19 -13.47 16.34 -9.40
N LEU A 20 -12.67 15.53 -10.09
CA LEU A 20 -11.30 15.23 -9.67
C LEU A 20 -10.38 16.42 -9.97
N THR A 21 -9.76 16.99 -8.93
CA THR A 21 -8.73 18.02 -9.08
C THR A 21 -7.35 17.37 -9.04
N PRO A 22 -6.54 17.45 -10.12
CA PRO A 22 -5.19 16.92 -10.10
C PRO A 22 -4.33 17.72 -9.11
N LEU A 23 -3.52 17.01 -8.32
CA LEU A 23 -2.50 17.66 -7.49
C LEU A 23 -1.36 18.14 -8.38
N LEU A 24 -1.01 19.43 -8.27
CA LEU A 24 0.20 19.98 -8.89
C LEU A 24 1.40 19.46 -8.13
N ILE A 25 2.14 18.54 -8.75
CA ILE A 25 3.37 17.97 -8.21
C ILE A 25 4.52 18.60 -9.01
N ASP A 26 5.37 19.38 -8.35
CA ASP A 26 6.58 19.95 -8.96
C ASP A 26 7.60 18.84 -9.26
N ASP A 27 8.46 19.05 -10.25
CA ASP A 27 9.47 18.10 -10.73
C ASP A 27 10.49 17.69 -9.65
N GLU A 28 10.56 18.43 -8.53
CA GLU A 28 11.41 18.14 -7.38
C GLU A 28 10.86 17.03 -6.45
N ILE A 29 9.57 16.67 -6.55
CA ILE A 29 8.97 15.71 -5.61
C ILE A 29 9.22 14.26 -6.06
N SER A 30 10.02 13.57 -5.25
CA SER A 30 10.33 12.15 -5.39
C SER A 30 9.08 11.26 -5.27
N SER A 31 8.60 10.70 -6.39
CA SER A 31 7.66 9.57 -6.51
C SER A 31 6.63 9.43 -5.36
N LEU A 32 5.41 9.95 -5.55
CA LEU A 32 4.30 9.74 -4.63
C LEU A 32 3.56 8.45 -4.97
N SER A 33 3.30 7.62 -3.97
CA SER A 33 2.40 6.47 -4.07
C SER A 33 1.33 6.55 -2.99
N ALA A 34 0.12 6.10 -3.34
CA ALA A 34 -0.98 5.96 -2.42
C ALA A 34 -1.43 4.50 -2.40
N ILE A 35 -1.67 3.97 -1.21
CA ILE A 35 -2.17 2.61 -1.01
C ILE A 35 -3.47 2.70 -0.23
N LEU A 36 -4.54 2.19 -0.83
CA LEU A 36 -5.82 2.03 -0.16
C LEU A 36 -5.86 0.67 0.52
N LEU A 37 -5.96 0.68 1.85
CA LEU A 37 -6.04 -0.55 2.63
C LEU A 37 -7.50 -0.87 2.95
N ASN A 38 -7.82 -2.17 2.97
CA ASN A 38 -9.05 -2.60 3.60
C ASN A 38 -8.93 -2.53 5.12
N GLU A 39 -10.07 -2.63 5.81
CA GLU A 39 -10.17 -2.45 7.26
C GLU A 39 -9.24 -3.40 8.04
N ALA A 40 -9.21 -4.68 7.68
CA ALA A 40 -8.41 -5.68 8.39
C ALA A 40 -6.90 -5.41 8.31
N TYR A 41 -6.40 -5.03 7.13
CA TYR A 41 -4.99 -4.67 6.97
C TYR A 41 -4.68 -3.32 7.63
N TYR A 42 -5.61 -2.36 7.60
CA TYR A 42 -5.42 -1.08 8.27
C TYR A 42 -5.32 -1.23 9.80
N GLU A 43 -6.21 -2.01 10.41
CA GLU A 43 -6.14 -2.30 11.84
C GLU A 43 -4.87 -3.10 12.20
N LEU A 44 -4.48 -4.08 11.37
CA LEU A 44 -3.20 -4.77 11.54
C LEU A 44 -2.01 -3.80 11.50
N LEU A 45 -2.03 -2.82 10.59
CA LEU A 45 -0.99 -1.80 10.49
C LEU A 45 -0.93 -0.94 11.74
N LYS A 46 -2.06 -0.60 12.37
CA LYS A 46 -2.08 0.19 13.61
C LYS A 46 -1.57 -0.58 14.82
N ILE A 47 -2.09 -1.79 15.03
CA ILE A 47 -1.74 -2.59 16.22
C ILE A 47 -0.35 -3.22 16.11
N GLY A 48 0.12 -3.45 14.88
CA GLY A 48 1.38 -4.12 14.60
C GLY A 48 2.62 -3.25 14.70
N GLN A 49 2.47 -1.98 15.07
CA GLN A 49 3.57 -1.02 15.17
C GLN A 49 4.33 -1.20 16.49
N LYS A 50 5.62 -0.96 16.43
CA LYS A 50 6.50 -0.78 17.58
C LYS A 50 7.27 0.51 17.43
N MET A 51 7.58 1.15 18.55
CA MET A 51 8.47 2.31 18.55
C MET A 51 9.92 1.85 18.50
N VAL A 52 10.68 2.36 17.54
CA VAL A 52 12.14 2.20 17.43
C VAL A 52 12.71 3.59 17.30
N ASP A 53 13.52 4.02 18.27
CA ASP A 53 14.16 5.35 18.29
C ASP A 53 13.18 6.53 18.05
N GLY A 54 11.96 6.42 18.62
CA GLY A 54 10.92 7.43 18.46
C GLY A 54 10.15 7.37 17.13
N ILE A 55 10.42 6.37 16.30
CA ILE A 55 9.76 6.17 14.99
C ILE A 55 8.85 4.93 15.06
N PRO A 56 7.58 5.01 14.65
CA PRO A 56 6.71 3.84 14.54
C PRO A 56 7.15 2.97 13.35
N VAL A 57 7.43 1.71 13.63
CA VAL A 57 7.88 0.71 12.64
C VAL A 57 7.01 -0.53 12.77
N LEU A 58 6.58 -1.10 11.64
CA LEU A 58 5.79 -2.33 11.64
C LEU A 58 6.66 -3.54 12.05
N SER A 59 6.13 -4.40 12.91
CA SER A 59 6.84 -5.62 13.32
C SER A 59 7.05 -6.58 12.13
N PRO A 60 8.13 -7.40 12.12
CA PRO A 60 8.32 -8.42 11.09
C PRO A 60 7.13 -9.37 10.95
N THR A 61 6.53 -9.78 12.07
CA THR A 61 5.34 -10.64 12.09
C THR A 61 4.16 -9.99 11.36
N CYS A 62 3.95 -8.69 11.58
CA CYS A 62 2.91 -7.94 10.90
C CYS A 62 3.25 -7.67 9.43
N LEU A 63 4.52 -7.61 9.02
CA LEU A 63 4.92 -7.43 7.62
C LEU A 63 4.60 -8.63 6.73
N ILE A 64 4.66 -9.86 7.26
CA ILE A 64 4.39 -11.10 6.52
C ILE A 64 3.06 -11.06 5.73
N PRO A 65 1.90 -10.75 6.34
CA PRO A 65 0.64 -10.71 5.60
C PRO A 65 0.60 -9.61 4.52
N PHE A 66 1.25 -8.46 4.71
CA PHE A 66 1.33 -7.43 3.66
C PHE A 66 2.14 -7.92 2.46
N LYS A 67 3.26 -8.60 2.70
CA LYS A 67 4.09 -9.20 1.63
C LYS A 67 3.34 -10.31 0.90
N ALA A 68 2.62 -11.16 1.64
CA ALA A 68 1.77 -12.19 1.05
C ALA A 68 0.65 -11.60 0.18
N LYS A 69 -0.02 -10.54 0.64
CA LYS A 69 -1.06 -9.84 -0.14
C LYS A 69 -0.48 -9.20 -1.40
N ALA A 70 0.63 -8.47 -1.29
CA ALA A 70 1.31 -7.89 -2.45
C ALA A 70 1.72 -8.95 -3.48
N TRP A 71 2.18 -10.12 -3.03
CA TRP A 71 2.48 -11.23 -3.93
C TRP A 71 1.24 -11.75 -4.67
N LEU A 72 0.12 -11.94 -3.96
CA LEU A 72 -1.15 -12.37 -4.56
C LEU A 72 -1.63 -11.35 -5.60
N ASP A 73 -1.59 -10.07 -5.27
CA ASP A 73 -2.07 -8.99 -6.14
C ASP A 73 -1.21 -8.88 -7.41
N LEU A 74 0.11 -8.89 -7.28
CA LEU A 74 0.99 -8.86 -8.45
C LEU A 74 0.85 -10.12 -9.33
N LYS A 75 0.57 -11.29 -8.71
CA LYS A 75 0.32 -12.52 -9.45
C LYS A 75 -0.99 -12.44 -10.22
N GLU A 76 -2.07 -11.97 -9.59
CA GLU A 76 -3.38 -11.77 -10.22
C GLU A 76 -3.30 -10.78 -11.38
N ARG A 77 -2.69 -9.61 -11.16
CA ARG A 77 -2.48 -8.60 -12.21
C ARG A 77 -1.72 -9.17 -13.40
N LYS A 78 -0.66 -9.92 -13.15
CA LYS A 78 0.10 -10.59 -14.22
C LYS A 78 -0.73 -11.62 -14.99
N LEU A 79 -1.60 -12.38 -14.30
CA LEU A 79 -2.53 -13.31 -14.95
C LEU A 79 -3.56 -12.58 -15.80
N ASN A 80 -3.98 -11.38 -15.39
CA ASN A 80 -4.90 -10.52 -16.13
C ASN A 80 -4.24 -9.77 -17.31
N GLY A 81 -2.94 -9.94 -17.53
CA GLY A 81 -2.21 -9.36 -18.67
C GLY A 81 -1.51 -8.03 -18.39
N ASP A 82 -1.52 -7.53 -17.15
CA ASP A 82 -0.77 -6.32 -16.79
C ASP A 82 0.74 -6.54 -16.97
N GLN A 83 1.44 -5.48 -17.38
CA GLN A 83 2.89 -5.43 -17.38
C GLN A 83 3.42 -5.36 -15.94
N VAL A 84 3.76 -6.52 -15.38
CA VAL A 84 4.29 -6.65 -14.00
C VAL A 84 5.70 -7.23 -14.03
N ASP A 85 6.66 -6.56 -13.38
CA ASP A 85 8.01 -7.09 -13.22
C ASP A 85 7.98 -8.38 -12.37
N SER A 86 8.43 -9.47 -12.98
CA SER A 86 8.50 -10.78 -12.34
C SER A 86 9.48 -10.82 -11.17
N LYS A 87 10.45 -9.89 -11.12
CA LYS A 87 11.35 -9.72 -9.98
C LYS A 87 10.58 -9.28 -8.73
N ASN A 88 9.61 -8.37 -8.87
CA ASN A 88 8.80 -7.90 -7.75
C ASN A 88 7.91 -9.02 -7.18
N ILE A 89 7.35 -9.85 -8.05
CA ILE A 89 6.62 -11.05 -7.64
C ILE A 89 7.54 -11.99 -6.84
N LYS A 90 8.72 -12.33 -7.36
CA LYS A 90 9.65 -13.23 -6.66
C LYS A 90 10.12 -12.63 -5.32
N LYS A 91 10.41 -11.33 -5.29
CA LYS A 91 10.83 -10.61 -4.09
C LYS A 91 9.83 -10.77 -2.95
N HIS A 92 8.55 -10.44 -3.19
CA HIS A 92 7.54 -10.52 -2.12
C HIS A 92 7.26 -11.94 -1.63
N LYS A 93 7.41 -12.95 -2.50
CA LYS A 93 7.37 -14.36 -2.07
C LYS A 93 8.54 -14.68 -1.13
N ASN A 94 9.76 -14.32 -1.51
CA ASN A 94 10.96 -14.62 -0.73
C ASN A 94 11.08 -13.79 0.56
N ASP A 95 10.38 -12.65 0.65
CA ASP A 95 10.27 -11.89 1.91
C ASP A 95 9.47 -12.65 2.99
N VAL A 96 8.76 -13.73 2.62
CA VAL A 96 7.93 -14.56 3.50
C VAL A 96 8.50 -15.97 3.72
N PHE A 97 9.16 -16.55 2.71
CA PHE A 97 9.70 -17.92 2.71
C PHE A 97 11.21 -17.92 2.55
#